data_AF-A0ABD2PYH3-F1
#
_entry.id   AF-A0ABD2PYH3-F1
#
_cell.length_a   1.000
_cell.length_b   1.000
_cell.length_c   1.000
_cell.angle_alpha   90.00
_cell.angle_beta   90.00
_cell.angle_gamma   90.00
#
_symmetry.space_group_name_H-M   'P 1'
#
loop_
_entity.id
_entity.type
_entity.pdbx_description
1 polymer ?
#
loop_
_entity_poly.entity_id
_entity_poly.type
_entity_poly.pdbx_seq_one_letter_code
_entity_poly.pdbx_strand_id
1 'polypeptide(L)'
;MLKLTAKKDYDLESIYKRYRQKAFQKHKERQKISGEILNRFGPDLVIARLVCDLGGRVKFSDSDEWIQNYRNLPAILPQTFEEEHKLTIIDASGTSICYEAFEHFRKHLKHLLVESNPQIEDKELACLLLEDYVPKLHVTGVDYLGKLDSEQKEHILKLVDDQQNEESKIDTECSETENSNKAHN
;
A
#
# COMPACT_ATOMS: atom_id res chain seq x y z
N MET A 1 27.81 10.27 -24.80
CA MET A 1 28.59 11.53 -24.87
C MET A 1 27.66 12.67 -24.46
N LEU A 2 27.82 13.21 -23.25
CA LEU A 2 26.99 14.33 -22.75
C LEU A 2 27.46 15.62 -23.43
N LYS A 3 26.58 16.28 -24.21
CA LYS A 3 26.85 17.60 -24.78
C LYS A 3 26.61 18.66 -23.69
N LEU A 4 27.68 19.34 -23.27
CA LEU A 4 27.62 20.44 -22.32
C LEU A 4 26.94 21.67 -22.94
N THR A 5 25.95 22.25 -22.25
CA THR A 5 25.40 23.58 -22.58
C THR A 5 25.54 24.49 -21.36
N ALA A 6 26.53 25.37 -21.44
CA ALA A 6 27.32 25.93 -20.34
C ALA A 6 26.67 27.00 -19.43
N LYS A 7 25.34 26.99 -19.20
CA LYS A 7 24.70 27.97 -18.30
C LYS A 7 23.79 27.40 -17.22
N LYS A 8 23.23 26.20 -17.42
CA LYS A 8 22.35 25.53 -16.43
C LYS A 8 23.08 24.54 -15.51
N ASP A 9 24.36 24.25 -15.79
CA ASP A 9 25.10 23.20 -15.08
C ASP A 9 25.80 23.66 -13.78
N TYR A 10 25.97 24.97 -13.56
CA TYR A 10 26.54 25.57 -12.34
C TYR A 10 25.50 26.09 -11.34
N ASP A 11 24.22 25.97 -11.68
CA ASP A 11 23.13 26.30 -10.77
C ASP A 11 23.04 25.20 -9.69
N LEU A 12 23.20 25.60 -8.42
CA LEU A 12 23.16 24.69 -7.27
C LEU A 12 21.84 23.91 -7.23
N GLU A 13 20.71 24.55 -7.56
CA GLU A 13 19.40 23.89 -7.61
C GLU A 13 19.37 22.78 -8.67
N SER A 14 19.88 23.06 -9.85
CA SER A 14 20.02 22.05 -10.92
C SER A 14 20.98 20.91 -10.55
N ILE A 15 22.03 21.18 -9.78
CA ILE A 15 22.92 20.13 -9.25
C ILE A 15 22.19 19.26 -8.21
N TYR A 16 21.52 19.87 -7.22
CA TYR A 16 20.74 19.18 -6.20
C TYR A 16 19.61 18.35 -6.81
N LYS A 17 18.90 18.90 -7.78
CA LYS A 17 17.85 18.20 -8.53
C LYS A 17 18.41 16.96 -9.23
N ARG A 18 19.54 17.08 -9.94
CA ARG A 18 20.21 15.95 -10.60
C ARG A 18 20.68 14.89 -9.60
N TYR A 19 21.24 15.31 -8.47
CA TYR A 19 21.66 14.40 -7.40
C TYR A 19 20.47 13.60 -6.85
N ARG A 20 19.37 14.29 -6.49
CA ARG A 20 18.14 13.64 -6.00
C ARG A 20 17.57 12.68 -7.03
N GLN A 21 17.49 13.07 -8.30
CA GLN A 21 17.02 12.21 -9.39
C GLN A 21 17.89 10.96 -9.56
N LYS A 22 19.22 11.08 -9.50
CA LYS A 22 20.13 9.93 -9.58
C LYS A 22 20.03 9.02 -8.37
N ALA A 23 19.91 9.59 -7.17
CA ALA A 23 19.72 8.84 -5.94
C ALA A 23 18.39 8.07 -5.99
N PHE A 24 17.31 8.71 -6.42
CA PHE A 24 16.00 8.10 -6.63
C PHE A 24 16.07 6.96 -7.65
N GLN A 25 16.65 7.21 -8.84
CA GLN A 25 16.76 6.17 -9.86
C GLN A 25 17.53 4.96 -9.32
N LYS A 26 18.67 5.18 -8.66
CA LYS A 26 19.45 4.10 -8.06
C LYS A 26 18.65 3.34 -7.00
N HIS A 27 17.84 4.05 -6.21
CA HIS A 27 16.99 3.46 -5.19
C HIS A 27 15.88 2.59 -5.81
N LYS A 28 15.18 3.11 -6.83
CA LYS A 28 14.19 2.38 -7.61
C LYS A 28 14.76 1.15 -8.31
N GLU A 29 15.95 1.27 -8.92
CA GLU A 29 16.64 0.13 -9.55
C GLU A 29 16.95 -1.00 -8.56
N ARG A 30 17.22 -0.67 -7.28
CA ARG A 30 17.52 -1.66 -6.23
C ARG A 30 16.28 -2.42 -5.75
N GLN A 31 15.09 -1.88 -5.95
CA GLN A 31 13.83 -2.52 -5.57
C GLN A 31 13.26 -3.43 -6.67
N LYS A 32 13.89 -3.47 -7.85
CA LYS A 32 13.44 -4.33 -8.95
C LYS A 32 13.53 -5.80 -8.57
N ILE A 33 12.40 -6.48 -8.69
CA ILE A 33 12.28 -7.92 -8.46
C ILE A 33 12.46 -8.63 -9.81
N SER A 34 13.45 -9.52 -9.91
CA SER A 34 13.64 -10.34 -11.10
C SER A 34 12.66 -11.52 -11.13
N GLY A 35 12.31 -11.98 -12.34
CA GLY A 35 11.45 -13.16 -12.49
C GLY A 35 12.06 -14.44 -11.89
N GLU A 36 13.39 -14.56 -11.87
CA GLU A 36 14.08 -15.68 -11.23
C GLU A 36 13.83 -15.72 -9.71
N ILE A 37 13.97 -14.56 -9.05
CA ILE A 37 13.70 -14.41 -7.61
C ILE A 37 12.22 -14.70 -7.32
N LEU A 38 11.32 -14.18 -8.15
CA LEU A 38 9.89 -14.39 -8.02
C LEU A 38 9.51 -15.88 -8.17
N ASN A 39 10.10 -16.59 -9.14
CA ASN A 39 9.86 -18.01 -9.34
C ASN A 39 10.39 -18.87 -8.19
N ARG A 40 11.52 -18.47 -7.59
CA ARG A 40 12.16 -19.22 -6.50
C ARG A 40 11.43 -19.06 -5.17
N PHE A 41 11.02 -17.84 -4.84
CA PHE A 41 10.51 -17.48 -3.51
C PHE A 41 9.03 -17.13 -3.50
N GLY A 42 8.36 -17.00 -4.64
CA GLY A 42 6.97 -16.53 -4.70
C GLY A 42 6.82 -15.04 -4.40
N PRO A 43 5.67 -14.43 -4.77
CA PRO A 43 5.45 -12.99 -4.63
C PRO A 43 5.46 -12.51 -3.18
N ASP A 44 4.74 -13.21 -2.29
CA ASP A 44 4.56 -12.79 -0.90
C ASP A 44 5.88 -12.72 -0.13
N LEU A 45 6.71 -13.75 -0.26
CA LEU A 45 7.97 -13.82 0.46
C LEU A 45 8.97 -12.78 -0.06
N VAL A 46 8.98 -12.52 -1.36
CA VAL A 46 9.84 -11.49 -1.96
C VAL A 46 9.42 -10.11 -1.50
N ILE A 47 8.11 -9.85 -1.43
CA ILE A 47 7.59 -8.58 -0.92
C ILE A 47 7.84 -8.43 0.58
N ALA A 48 7.64 -9.48 1.36
CA ALA A 48 7.97 -9.49 2.77
C ALA A 48 9.45 -9.16 3.02
N ARG A 49 10.35 -9.77 2.23
CA ARG A 49 11.79 -9.48 2.25
C ARG A 49 12.07 -8.01 1.93
N LEU A 50 11.52 -7.52 0.82
CA LEU A 50 11.70 -6.15 0.35
C LEU A 50 11.25 -5.14 1.42
N VAL A 51 10.05 -5.31 1.96
CA VAL A 51 9.50 -4.42 2.98
C VAL A 51 10.38 -4.42 4.24
N CYS A 52 10.80 -5.59 4.73
CA CYS A 52 11.68 -5.68 5.89
C CYS A 52 13.04 -5.03 5.64
N ASP A 53 13.64 -5.24 4.46
CA ASP A 53 14.93 -4.66 4.07
C ASP A 53 14.86 -3.13 3.95
N LEU A 54 13.68 -2.59 3.62
CA LEU A 54 13.41 -1.15 3.61
C LEU A 54 13.07 -0.56 5.00
N GLY A 55 13.02 -1.40 6.03
CA GLY A 55 12.73 -1.01 7.42
C GLY A 55 11.25 -1.05 7.81
N GLY A 56 10.39 -1.61 6.95
CA GLY A 56 9.00 -1.88 7.25
C GLY A 56 8.81 -3.21 7.97
N ARG A 57 7.55 -3.61 8.11
CA ARG A 57 7.16 -4.85 8.79
C ARG A 57 5.93 -5.48 8.16
N VAL A 58 5.77 -6.78 8.36
CA VAL A 58 4.72 -7.57 7.72
C VAL A 58 4.10 -8.59 8.67
N LYS A 59 2.89 -9.06 8.35
CA LYS A 59 2.26 -10.23 8.97
C LYS A 59 1.72 -11.20 7.92
N PHE A 60 1.76 -12.47 8.27
CA PHE A 60 1.23 -13.55 7.46
C PHE A 60 -0.11 -14.04 8.02
N SER A 61 -0.84 -14.86 7.26
CA SER A 61 -2.19 -15.33 7.61
C SER A 61 -2.25 -16.27 8.80
N ASP A 62 -1.14 -16.93 9.13
CA ASP A 62 -1.01 -17.95 10.16
C ASP A 62 -0.46 -17.41 11.48
N SER A 63 -0.11 -16.13 11.54
CA SER A 63 0.49 -15.51 12.72
C SER A 63 0.11 -14.04 12.85
N ASP A 64 -0.26 -13.64 14.07
CA ASP A 64 -0.47 -12.24 14.43
C ASP A 64 0.82 -11.51 14.81
N GLU A 65 1.97 -12.18 14.75
CA GLU A 65 3.27 -11.58 15.07
C GLU A 65 3.82 -10.74 13.90
N TRP A 66 4.41 -9.60 14.25
CA TRP A 66 5.10 -8.76 13.27
C TRP A 66 6.48 -9.32 12.93
N ILE A 67 6.74 -9.45 11.63
CA ILE A 67 8.05 -9.78 11.11
C ILE A 67 8.70 -8.49 10.59
N GLN A 68 9.89 -8.17 11.09
CA GLN A 68 10.64 -6.97 10.74
C GLN A 68 12.14 -7.14 11.01
N ASN A 69 12.95 -6.28 10.41
CA ASN A 69 14.35 -6.15 10.81
C ASN A 69 14.42 -5.47 12.19
N TYR A 70 15.08 -6.10 13.17
CA TYR A 70 15.18 -5.57 14.53
C TYR A 70 16.64 -5.43 14.96
N ARG A 71 17.06 -4.23 15.42
CA ARG A 71 18.43 -3.95 15.88
C ARG A 71 19.52 -4.39 14.89
N ASN A 72 19.31 -4.13 13.60
CA ASN A 72 20.20 -4.55 12.50
C ASN A 72 20.29 -6.06 12.27
N LEU A 73 19.42 -6.86 12.89
CA LEU A 73 19.26 -8.27 12.54
C LEU A 73 18.25 -8.41 11.41
N PRO A 74 18.54 -9.27 10.42
CA PRO A 74 17.60 -9.55 9.34
C PRO A 74 16.34 -10.22 9.90
N ALA A 75 15.21 -9.89 9.31
CA ALA A 75 13.92 -10.52 9.59
C ALA A 75 14.01 -12.03 9.38
N ILE A 76 13.45 -12.78 10.32
CA ILE A 76 13.34 -14.23 10.22
C ILE A 76 12.11 -14.52 9.36
N LEU A 77 12.35 -14.61 8.06
CA LEU A 77 11.34 -14.99 7.08
C LEU A 77 11.47 -16.48 6.72
N PRO A 78 10.37 -17.14 6.32
CA PRO A 78 10.41 -18.49 5.78
C PRO A 78 11.43 -18.61 4.63
N GLN A 79 12.09 -19.76 4.50
CA GLN A 79 13.04 -19.99 3.41
C GLN A 79 12.35 -20.41 2.10
N THR A 80 11.11 -20.90 2.22
CA THR A 80 10.29 -21.43 1.13
C THR A 80 8.91 -20.83 1.19
N PHE A 81 8.33 -20.60 0.01
CA PHE A 81 6.93 -20.18 -0.10
C PHE A 81 6.02 -21.39 0.07
N GLU A 82 4.99 -21.20 0.89
CA GLU A 82 3.94 -22.19 1.12
C GLU A 82 2.59 -21.53 0.77
N GLU A 83 1.72 -22.22 0.05
CA GLU A 83 0.47 -21.63 -0.46
C GLU A 83 -0.47 -21.15 0.66
N GLU A 84 -0.35 -21.72 1.86
CA GLU A 84 -1.15 -21.36 3.04
C GLU A 84 -0.55 -20.19 3.84
N HIS A 85 0.73 -19.87 3.61
CA HIS A 85 1.46 -18.83 4.33
C HIS A 85 1.40 -17.52 3.54
N LYS A 86 0.23 -16.89 3.55
CA LYS A 86 -0.08 -15.71 2.72
C LYS A 86 0.25 -14.41 3.43
N LEU A 87 0.86 -13.47 2.71
CA LEU A 87 1.09 -12.12 3.22
C LEU A 87 -0.25 -11.37 3.31
N THR A 88 -0.63 -10.92 4.51
CA THR A 88 -1.95 -10.31 4.77
C THR A 88 -1.88 -8.85 5.17
N ILE A 89 -0.82 -8.44 5.90
CA ILE A 89 -0.66 -7.09 6.40
C ILE A 89 0.74 -6.59 6.09
N ILE A 90 0.82 -5.40 5.52
CA ILE A 90 2.07 -4.68 5.25
C ILE A 90 2.01 -3.34 5.96
N ASP A 91 3.00 -3.05 6.79
CA ASP A 91 3.28 -1.70 7.27
C ASP A 91 4.56 -1.20 6.64
N ALA A 92 4.38 -0.37 5.62
CA ALA A 92 5.45 0.27 4.88
C ALA A 92 5.71 1.70 5.37
N SER A 93 5.14 2.11 6.52
CA SER A 93 5.27 3.47 7.02
C SER A 93 6.73 3.85 7.27
N GLY A 94 7.11 5.08 6.88
CA GLY A 94 8.47 5.62 6.99
C GLY A 94 9.49 4.95 6.06
N THR A 95 9.09 3.96 5.26
CA THR A 95 9.99 3.31 4.32
C THR A 95 10.14 4.11 3.03
N SER A 96 11.20 3.80 2.30
CA SER A 96 11.46 4.38 0.98
C SER A 96 10.95 3.48 -0.16
N ILE A 97 9.91 2.69 0.08
CA ILE A 97 9.30 1.82 -0.93
C ILE A 97 8.82 2.62 -2.15
N CYS A 98 9.00 2.05 -3.34
CA CYS A 98 8.52 2.61 -4.60
C CYS A 98 7.25 1.87 -5.06
N TYR A 99 6.43 2.53 -5.90
CA TYR A 99 5.13 2.01 -6.30
C TYR A 99 5.22 0.70 -7.11
N GLU A 100 6.34 0.39 -7.74
CA GLU A 100 6.54 -0.85 -8.51
C GLU A 100 6.40 -2.09 -7.63
N ALA A 101 6.69 -1.97 -6.33
CA ALA A 101 6.44 -3.05 -5.39
C ALA A 101 4.95 -3.45 -5.33
N PHE A 102 4.04 -2.51 -5.60
CA PHE A 102 2.60 -2.73 -5.52
C PHE A 102 2.10 -3.66 -6.64
N GLU A 103 2.81 -3.73 -7.76
CA GLU A 103 2.49 -4.67 -8.87
C GLU A 103 2.56 -6.15 -8.43
N HIS A 104 3.31 -6.43 -7.37
CA HIS A 104 3.47 -7.76 -6.82
C HIS A 104 2.54 -8.04 -5.64
N PHE A 105 1.75 -7.05 -5.19
CA PHE A 105 0.77 -7.26 -4.13
C PHE A 105 -0.34 -8.18 -4.62
N ARG A 106 -0.78 -9.07 -3.74
CA ARG A 106 -1.71 -10.14 -4.06
C ARG A 106 -3.10 -9.83 -3.52
N LYS A 107 -4.12 -10.43 -4.15
CA LYS A 107 -5.55 -10.22 -3.83
C LYS A 107 -5.97 -10.62 -2.41
N HIS A 108 -5.10 -11.29 -1.66
CA HIS A 108 -5.34 -11.65 -0.26
C HIS A 108 -4.69 -10.68 0.73
N LEU A 109 -3.99 -9.64 0.25
CA LEU A 109 -3.53 -8.55 1.09
C LEU A 109 -4.75 -7.79 1.62
N LYS A 110 -4.83 -7.64 2.94
CA LYS A 110 -5.99 -7.05 3.62
C LYS A 110 -5.72 -5.64 4.12
N HIS A 111 -4.50 -5.38 4.58
CA HIS A 111 -4.14 -4.09 5.16
C HIS A 111 -2.79 -3.62 4.66
N LEU A 112 -2.75 -2.34 4.26
CA LEU A 112 -1.53 -1.64 3.89
C LEU A 112 -1.44 -0.31 4.64
N LEU A 113 -0.37 -0.11 5.40
CA LEU A 113 -0.04 1.17 6.02
C LEU A 113 1.01 1.89 5.17
N VAL A 114 0.70 3.12 4.72
CA VAL A 114 1.56 3.96 3.88
C VAL A 114 1.63 5.37 4.46
N GLU A 115 2.31 5.52 5.59
CA GLU A 115 2.55 6.83 6.19
C GLU A 115 3.99 7.30 5.90
N SER A 116 4.18 8.58 5.55
CA SER A 116 5.52 9.18 5.42
C SER A 116 6.46 8.47 4.43
N ASN A 117 5.94 7.98 3.30
CA ASN A 117 6.72 7.42 2.19
C ASN A 117 7.14 8.48 1.16
N PRO A 118 8.43 8.91 1.11
CA PRO A 118 8.85 10.01 0.26
C PRO A 118 9.03 9.63 -1.22
N GLN A 119 9.07 8.34 -1.54
CA GLN A 119 9.35 7.84 -2.90
C GLN A 119 8.10 7.48 -3.71
N ILE A 120 6.92 7.54 -3.08
CA ILE A 120 5.65 7.31 -3.76
C ILE A 120 5.10 8.67 -4.19
N GLU A 121 5.28 9.00 -5.46
CA GLU A 121 4.65 10.17 -6.08
C GLU A 121 3.14 9.94 -6.16
N ASP A 122 2.35 10.97 -5.84
CA ASP A 122 0.88 10.92 -5.78
C ASP A 122 0.34 9.69 -5.05
N LYS A 123 0.85 9.44 -3.82
CA LYS A 123 0.47 8.28 -3.00
C LYS A 123 -1.04 8.11 -2.88
N GLU A 124 -1.80 9.21 -2.83
CA GLU A 124 -3.25 9.18 -2.67
C GLU A 124 -3.90 8.49 -3.87
N LEU A 125 -3.50 8.86 -5.09
CA LEU A 125 -4.00 8.23 -6.31
C LEU A 125 -3.52 6.78 -6.43
N ALA A 126 -2.25 6.51 -6.13
CA ALA A 126 -1.70 5.16 -6.19
C ALA A 126 -2.43 4.20 -5.25
N CYS A 127 -2.75 4.65 -4.03
CA CYS A 127 -3.47 3.84 -3.04
C CYS A 127 -4.94 3.65 -3.44
N LEU A 128 -5.61 4.68 -3.97
CA LEU A 128 -6.97 4.54 -4.52
C LEU A 128 -7.05 3.50 -5.65
N LEU A 129 -6.13 3.55 -6.61
CA LEU A 129 -6.07 2.58 -7.70
C LEU A 129 -5.77 1.16 -7.19
N LEU A 130 -4.96 1.05 -6.14
CA LEU A 130 -4.62 -0.22 -5.54
C LEU A 130 -5.82 -0.84 -4.78
N GLU A 131 -6.61 -0.04 -4.08
CA GLU A 131 -7.85 -0.49 -3.43
C GLU A 131 -8.89 -1.00 -4.45
N ASP A 132 -8.98 -0.37 -5.63
CA ASP A 132 -9.83 -0.85 -6.73
C ASP A 132 -9.32 -2.17 -7.33
N TYR A 133 -7.99 -2.33 -7.43
CA TYR A 133 -7.37 -3.54 -7.99
C TYR A 133 -7.36 -4.74 -7.04
N VAL A 134 -7.14 -4.51 -5.74
CA VAL A 134 -7.01 -5.54 -4.69
C VAL A 134 -8.30 -5.53 -3.84
N PRO A 135 -9.25 -6.44 -4.08
CA PRO A 135 -10.54 -6.40 -3.41
C PRO A 135 -10.36 -6.59 -1.90
N LYS A 136 -11.08 -5.79 -1.10
CA LYS A 136 -11.04 -5.79 0.38
C LYS A 136 -9.71 -5.34 0.98
N LEU A 137 -8.82 -4.74 0.20
CA LEU A 137 -7.66 -4.04 0.73
C LEU A 137 -8.12 -2.75 1.42
N HIS A 138 -7.64 -2.53 2.63
CA HIS A 138 -7.77 -1.26 3.32
C HIS A 138 -6.39 -0.59 3.43
N VAL A 139 -6.25 0.60 2.84
CA VAL A 139 -5.06 1.43 3.00
C VAL A 139 -5.27 2.48 4.08
N THR A 140 -4.26 2.68 4.93
CA THR A 140 -4.24 3.70 6.00
C THR A 140 -2.93 4.50 5.96
N GLY A 141 -2.91 5.67 6.60
CA GLY A 141 -1.75 6.58 6.59
C GLY A 141 -1.72 7.55 5.40
N VAL A 142 -2.78 7.56 4.59
CA VAL A 142 -2.94 8.39 3.38
C VAL A 142 -4.06 9.41 3.60
N ASP A 143 -3.77 10.68 3.35
CA ASP A 143 -4.77 11.75 3.40
C ASP A 143 -5.40 11.96 2.02
N TYR A 144 -6.46 11.18 1.73
CA TYR A 144 -7.19 11.28 0.47
C TYR A 144 -7.88 12.63 0.27
N LEU A 145 -8.27 13.30 1.35
CA LEU A 145 -9.06 14.53 1.30
C LEU A 145 -8.20 15.79 1.32
N GLY A 146 -6.92 15.72 1.72
CA GLY A 146 -6.05 16.87 1.93
C GLY A 146 -5.96 17.81 0.72
N LYS A 147 -6.01 17.27 -0.50
CA LYS A 147 -5.94 18.03 -1.77
C LYS A 147 -7.29 18.58 -2.25
N LEU A 148 -8.41 18.19 -1.63
CA LEU A 148 -9.74 18.63 -2.03
C LEU A 148 -10.09 20.00 -1.44
N ASP A 149 -10.84 20.79 -2.21
CA ASP A 149 -11.43 22.02 -1.71
C ASP A 149 -12.54 21.75 -0.68
N SER A 150 -12.96 22.78 0.04
CA SER A 150 -13.96 22.64 1.09
C SER A 150 -15.33 22.16 0.55
N GLU A 151 -15.68 22.53 -0.68
CA GLU A 151 -16.97 22.20 -1.28
C GLU A 151 -17.02 20.71 -1.68
N GLN A 152 -15.95 20.21 -2.28
CA GLN A 152 -15.75 18.80 -2.61
C GLN A 152 -15.75 17.91 -1.36
N LYS A 153 -15.11 18.38 -0.27
CA LYS A 153 -15.12 17.68 1.02
C LYS A 153 -16.54 17.56 1.57
N GLU A 154 -17.30 18.65 1.59
CA GLU A 154 -18.70 18.63 2.04
C GLU A 154 -19.58 17.73 1.18
N HIS A 155 -19.37 17.72 -0.14
CA HIS A 155 -20.13 16.86 -1.04
C HIS A 155 -19.85 15.37 -0.77
N ILE A 156 -18.58 14.99 -0.59
CA ILE A 156 -18.21 13.60 -0.28
C ILE A 156 -18.77 13.17 1.08
N LEU A 157 -18.69 14.04 2.10
CA LEU A 157 -19.25 13.73 3.42
C LEU A 157 -20.76 13.45 3.35
N LYS A 158 -21.51 14.25 2.59
CA LYS A 158 -22.94 14.02 2.36
C LYS A 158 -23.19 12.66 1.69
N LEU A 159 -22.42 12.31 0.66
CA LEU A 159 -22.55 11.01 -0.01
C LEU A 159 -22.29 9.84 0.94
N VAL A 160 -21.31 9.96 1.84
CA VAL A 160 -21.00 8.92 2.83
C VAL A 160 -22.13 8.78 3.86
N ASP A 161 -22.66 9.88 4.36
CA ASP A 161 -23.80 9.89 5.29
C ASP A 161 -25.04 9.24 4.65
N ASP A 162 -25.30 9.51 3.37
CA ASP A 162 -26.40 8.91 2.62
C ASP A 162 -26.22 7.39 2.47
N GLN A 163 -25.00 6.91 2.20
CA GLN A 163 -24.71 5.46 2.09
C GLN A 163 -24.92 4.73 3.42
N GLN A 164 -24.47 5.30 4.55
CA GLN A 164 -24.66 4.70 5.87
C GLN A 164 -26.15 4.66 6.29
N ASN A 165 -26.92 5.67 5.88
CA ASN A 165 -28.37 5.71 6.10
C ASN A 165 -29.14 4.71 5.22
N GLU A 166 -28.63 4.37 4.03
CA GLU A 166 -29.22 3.30 3.21
C GLU A 166 -28.91 1.90 3.76
N GLU A 167 -27.67 1.63 4.19
CA GLU A 167 -27.30 0.33 4.80
C GLU A 167 -28.09 0.05 6.09
N SER A 168 -28.30 1.06 6.94
CA SER A 168 -29.08 0.92 8.18
C SER A 168 -30.59 0.72 7.97
N LYS A 169 -31.15 1.16 6.83
CA LYS A 169 -32.56 0.89 6.46
C LYS A 169 -32.77 -0.54 6.00
N ILE A 170 -31.80 -1.11 5.29
CA ILE A 170 -31.83 -2.50 4.80
C ILE A 170 -31.84 -3.48 6.00
N ASP A 171 -31.05 -3.20 7.03
CA ASP A 171 -31.02 -4.01 8.26
C ASP A 171 -32.37 -3.95 9.03
N THR A 172 -33.10 -2.84 8.92
CA THR A 172 -34.40 -2.67 9.58
C THR A 172 -35.51 -3.42 8.84
N GLU A 173 -35.57 -3.37 7.50
CA GLU A 173 -36.58 -4.09 6.70
C GLU A 173 -36.42 -5.63 6.72
N CYS A 174 -35.19 -6.15 6.84
CA CYS A 174 -34.95 -7.59 7.01
C CYS A 174 -35.45 -8.12 8.37
N SER A 175 -35.48 -7.29 9.42
CA SER A 175 -35.96 -7.70 10.75
C SER A 175 -37.49 -7.70 10.90
N GLU A 176 -38.21 -6.90 10.11
CA GLU A 176 -39.67 -6.83 10.14
C GLU A 176 -40.32 -7.98 9.34
N THR A 177 -39.67 -8.46 8.29
CA THR A 177 -40.17 -9.57 7.46
C THR A 177 -40.04 -10.95 8.13
N GLU A 178 -39.10 -11.13 9.07
CA GLU A 178 -39.00 -12.36 9.88
C GLU A 178 -40.08 -12.44 10.98
N ASN A 179 -40.51 -11.30 11.55
CA ASN A 179 -41.52 -11.28 12.60
C ASN A 179 -42.95 -11.49 12.08
N SER A 180 -43.23 -11.19 10.80
CA SER A 180 -44.54 -11.48 10.20
C SER A 180 -44.74 -12.97 9.86
N ASN A 181 -43.66 -13.74 9.66
CA ASN A 181 -43.74 -15.16 9.29
C ASN A 181 -43.80 -16.12 10.50
N LYS A 182 -43.58 -15.62 11.73
CA LYS A 182 -43.76 -16.39 12.98
C LYS A 182 -45.16 -16.30 13.59
N ALA A 183 -46.03 -15.44 13.07
CA ALA A 183 -47.39 -15.26 13.59
C ALA A 183 -48.46 -16.15 12.92
N HIS A 184 -48.08 -17.03 11.97
CA HIS A 184 -49.01 -17.85 11.18
C HIS A 184 -48.68 -19.36 11.16
N ASN A 185 -47.98 -19.88 12.17
CA ASN A 185 -47.76 -21.33 12.32
C ASN A 185 -48.11 -21.80 13.73
#